data_AF-A0A662GH49-F1
#
_entry.id   AF-A0A662GH49-F1
#
_cell.length_a   1.000
_cell.length_b   1.000
_cell.length_c   1.000
_cell.angle_alpha   90.00
_cell.angle_beta   90.00
_cell.angle_gamma   90.00
#
_symmetry.space_group_name_H-M   'P 1'
#
loop_
_entity.id
_entity.type
_entity.pdbx_description
1 polymer ?
#
loop_
_entity_poly.entity_id
_entity_poly.type
_entity_poly.pdbx_seq_one_letter_code
_entity_poly.pdbx_strand_id
1 'polypeptide(L)'
;PSYQKFNPHPRSSKHAYMLYLDKLIGEIIEFLKVKGYWNDTIIVIASDHGYHLGCSVARERGAKSVNWCADHPEPYDCYIWDFDNDRNTEKYSGGPRRTTFIVSGGALDDEYKGKVIEEAEIIDVVPTIAKLLGIDYCNIYKCEGKSIL
;
A
#
# COMPACT_ATOMS: atom_id res chain seq x y z
N PRO A 1 3.86 -19.22 -4.52
CA PRO A 1 2.67 -18.57 -5.11
C PRO A 1 2.15 -17.54 -4.12
N SER A 2 1.59 -16.43 -4.60
CA SER A 2 1.10 -15.36 -3.71
C SER A 2 -0.15 -15.77 -2.95
N TYR A 3 -1.00 -16.61 -3.54
CA TYR A 3 -2.22 -17.20 -2.99
C TYR A 3 -2.12 -18.73 -2.98
N GLN A 4 -2.66 -19.32 -1.91
CA GLN A 4 -2.85 -20.75 -1.73
C GLN A 4 -4.28 -20.99 -1.20
N LYS A 5 -4.92 -22.07 -1.65
CA LYS A 5 -6.26 -22.46 -1.17
C LYS A 5 -6.25 -22.81 0.33
N PHE A 6 -5.14 -23.36 0.82
CA PHE A 6 -4.90 -23.67 2.22
C PHE A 6 -3.72 -22.82 2.72
N ASN A 7 -3.95 -22.03 3.77
CA ASN A 7 -2.96 -21.15 4.39
C ASN A 7 -2.65 -21.64 5.82
N PRO A 8 -1.72 -22.59 5.99
CA PRO A 8 -1.43 -23.18 7.30
C PRO A 8 -0.77 -22.19 8.27
N HIS A 9 -0.17 -21.11 7.75
CA HIS A 9 0.61 -20.17 8.55
C HIS A 9 0.63 -18.79 7.86
N PRO A 10 0.63 -17.66 8.60
CA PRO A 10 0.67 -16.32 8.00
C PRO A 10 1.83 -16.09 7.03
N ARG A 11 2.97 -16.76 7.22
CA ARG A 11 4.14 -16.66 6.35
C ARG A 11 4.16 -17.64 5.18
N SER A 12 3.12 -18.47 4.99
CA SER A 12 3.10 -19.49 3.93
C SER A 12 2.94 -18.90 2.53
N SER A 13 2.32 -17.73 2.43
CA SER A 13 2.13 -16.99 1.19
C SER A 13 1.97 -15.50 1.48
N LYS A 14 2.18 -14.66 0.46
CA LYS A 14 1.98 -13.21 0.59
C LYS A 14 0.53 -12.85 0.92
N HIS A 15 -0.44 -13.54 0.32
CA HIS A 15 -1.86 -13.35 0.62
C HIS A 15 -2.19 -13.73 2.07
N ALA A 16 -1.66 -14.86 2.58
CA ALA A 16 -1.83 -15.23 3.99
C ALA A 16 -1.28 -14.17 4.94
N TYR A 17 -0.13 -13.57 4.59
CA TYR A 17 0.47 -12.51 5.38
C TYR A 17 -0.37 -11.23 5.37
N MET A 18 -0.92 -10.86 4.20
CA MET A 18 -1.82 -9.70 4.08
C MET A 18 -3.09 -9.87 4.92
N LEU A 19 -3.73 -11.04 4.89
CA LEU A 19 -4.91 -11.33 5.74
C LEU A 19 -4.56 -11.28 7.23
N TYR A 20 -3.36 -11.73 7.59
CA TYR A 20 -2.90 -11.66 8.98
C TYR A 20 -2.62 -10.21 9.40
N LEU A 21 -2.00 -9.40 8.54
CA LEU A 21 -1.80 -7.96 8.79
C LEU A 21 -3.13 -7.22 8.95
N ASP A 22 -4.11 -7.49 8.08
CA ASP A 22 -5.46 -6.94 8.18
C ASP A 22 -6.12 -7.25 9.54
N LYS A 23 -6.02 -8.52 9.99
CA LYS A 23 -6.50 -8.92 11.32
C LYS A 23 -5.81 -8.13 12.45
N LEU A 24 -4.49 -7.97 12.39
CA LEU A 24 -3.73 -7.21 13.40
C LEU A 24 -4.14 -5.74 13.43
N ILE A 25 -4.39 -5.13 12.28
CA ILE A 25 -4.93 -3.76 12.21
C ILE A 25 -6.30 -3.68 12.88
N GLY A 26 -7.17 -4.66 12.62
CA GLY A 26 -8.46 -4.78 13.31
C GLY A 26 -8.33 -4.89 14.83
N GLU A 27 -7.38 -5.67 15.33
CA GLU A 27 -7.10 -5.80 16.78
C GLU A 27 -6.61 -4.48 17.39
N ILE A 28 -5.76 -3.74 16.69
CA ILE A 28 -5.31 -2.40 17.12
C ILE A 28 -6.50 -1.44 17.20
N ILE A 29 -7.37 -1.42 16.19
CA ILE A 29 -8.57 -0.58 16.17
C ILE A 29 -9.50 -0.93 17.34
N GLU A 30 -9.73 -2.22 17.59
CA GLU A 30 -10.58 -2.67 18.69
C GLU A 30 -10.00 -2.27 20.05
N PHE A 31 -8.69 -2.44 20.24
CA PHE A 31 -8.00 -1.97 21.42
C PHE A 31 -8.20 -0.47 21.65
N LEU A 32 -8.01 0.35 20.62
CA LEU A 32 -8.21 1.80 20.70
C LEU A 32 -9.65 2.17 21.07
N LYS A 33 -10.65 1.45 20.55
CA LYS A 33 -12.06 1.64 20.90
C LYS A 33 -12.35 1.26 22.35
N VAL A 34 -11.90 0.08 22.78
CA VAL A 34 -12.10 -0.41 24.16
C VAL A 34 -11.43 0.50 25.19
N LYS A 35 -10.29 1.11 24.85
CA LYS A 35 -9.59 2.06 25.70
C LYS A 35 -10.13 3.49 25.62
N GLY A 36 -11.09 3.76 24.75
CA GLY A 36 -11.69 5.08 24.58
C GLY A 36 -10.81 6.08 23.80
N TYR A 37 -9.75 5.64 23.13
CA TYR A 37 -8.83 6.49 22.37
C TYR A 37 -9.21 6.65 20.89
N TRP A 38 -10.19 5.88 20.41
CA TRP A 38 -10.55 5.85 18.99
C TRP A 38 -10.90 7.23 18.41
N ASN A 39 -11.68 8.03 19.12
CA ASN A 39 -12.13 9.35 18.66
C ASN A 39 -11.03 10.43 18.69
N ASP A 40 -9.88 10.13 19.29
CA ASP A 40 -8.71 11.00 19.35
C ASP A 40 -7.53 10.44 18.52
N THR A 41 -7.76 9.38 17.74
CA THR A 41 -6.72 8.70 16.97
C THR A 41 -6.95 8.82 15.47
N ILE A 42 -5.90 9.24 14.77
CA ILE A 42 -5.75 9.11 13.32
C ILE A 42 -4.82 7.92 13.03
N ILE A 43 -5.15 7.15 12.01
CA ILE A 43 -4.34 6.03 11.51
C ILE A 43 -3.87 6.39 10.11
N VAL A 44 -2.55 6.38 9.91
CA VAL A 44 -1.93 6.51 8.59
C VAL A 44 -1.23 5.20 8.24
N ILE A 45 -1.68 4.54 7.17
CA ILE A 45 -1.09 3.30 6.66
C ILE A 45 -0.41 3.63 5.33
N ALA A 46 0.90 3.42 5.27
CA ALA A 46 1.68 3.62 4.06
C ALA A 46 2.61 2.42 3.80
N SER A 47 2.91 2.15 2.53
CA SER A 47 3.97 1.22 2.11
C SER A 47 5.15 2.00 1.55
N ASP A 48 6.36 1.58 1.85
CA ASP A 48 7.60 2.18 1.34
C ASP A 48 7.83 1.88 -0.15
N HIS A 49 7.39 0.71 -0.60
CA HIS A 49 7.42 0.30 -2.00
C HIS A 49 6.34 -0.75 -2.31
N GLY A 50 6.21 -1.08 -3.60
CA GLY A 50 5.42 -2.20 -4.09
C GLY A 50 6.26 -3.43 -4.44
N TYR A 51 5.68 -4.37 -5.18
CA TYR A 51 6.31 -5.62 -5.62
C TYR A 51 6.09 -5.82 -7.12
N HIS A 52 6.98 -6.55 -7.78
CA HIS A 52 6.74 -7.01 -9.15
C HIS A 52 5.67 -8.09 -9.16
N LEU A 53 4.48 -7.78 -9.65
CA LEU A 53 3.34 -8.70 -9.73
C LEU A 53 2.72 -8.64 -11.13
N GLY A 54 2.59 -9.80 -11.77
CA GLY A 54 1.93 -9.90 -13.06
C GLY A 54 2.62 -9.11 -14.19
N CYS A 55 3.93 -8.86 -14.07
CA CYS A 55 4.71 -8.03 -14.98
C CYS A 55 5.86 -8.81 -15.64
N SER A 56 6.51 -8.18 -16.62
CA SER A 56 7.67 -8.73 -17.33
C SER A 56 8.78 -9.21 -16.39
N VAL A 57 9.14 -8.42 -15.38
CA VAL A 57 10.19 -8.78 -14.41
C VAL A 57 9.79 -9.99 -13.56
N ALA A 58 8.52 -10.06 -13.12
CA ALA A 58 8.02 -11.23 -12.41
C ALA A 58 8.09 -12.48 -13.30
N ARG A 59 7.74 -12.37 -14.58
CA ARG A 59 7.83 -13.47 -15.55
C ARG A 59 9.27 -13.95 -15.74
N GLU A 60 10.23 -13.05 -15.92
CA GLU A 60 11.66 -13.37 -16.05
C GLU A 60 12.19 -14.10 -14.82
N ARG A 61 11.66 -13.76 -13.64
CA ARG A 61 11.97 -14.42 -12.36
C ARG A 61 11.25 -15.76 -12.17
N GLY A 62 10.48 -16.21 -13.16
CA GLY A 62 9.85 -17.53 -13.18
C GLY A 62 8.37 -17.55 -12.81
N ALA A 63 7.69 -16.40 -12.70
CA ALA A 63 6.24 -16.37 -12.57
C ALA A 63 5.58 -17.12 -13.74
N LYS A 64 4.62 -18.00 -13.43
CA LYS A 64 3.80 -18.69 -14.45
C LYS A 64 2.36 -18.18 -14.51
N SER A 65 2.01 -17.26 -13.62
CA SER A 65 0.72 -16.60 -13.55
C SER A 65 0.86 -15.32 -12.74
N VAL A 66 -0.20 -14.51 -12.71
CA VAL A 66 -0.33 -13.39 -11.78
C VAL A 66 -0.31 -13.81 -10.31
N ASN A 67 -0.44 -15.10 -10.00
CA ASN A 67 -0.42 -15.62 -8.63
C ASN A 67 1.01 -15.86 -8.09
N TRP A 68 1.93 -14.97 -8.41
CA TRP A 68 3.29 -14.96 -7.89
C TRP A 68 3.89 -13.58 -8.06
N CYS A 69 4.33 -12.97 -6.96
CA CYS A 69 5.13 -11.76 -7.00
C CYS A 69 6.62 -12.11 -6.90
N ALA A 70 7.44 -11.38 -7.64
CA ALA A 70 8.82 -11.17 -7.28
C ALA A 70 8.90 -9.97 -6.34
N ASP A 71 10.00 -9.87 -5.59
CA ASP A 71 10.34 -8.70 -4.77
C ASP A 71 10.47 -7.43 -5.64
N HIS A 72 11.22 -6.43 -5.21
CA HIS A 72 11.47 -5.19 -5.96
C HIS A 72 12.86 -5.08 -6.65
N PRO A 73 13.48 -6.13 -7.24
CA PRO A 73 14.75 -5.95 -7.91
C PRO A 73 14.62 -5.05 -9.15
N GLU A 74 15.75 -4.48 -9.57
CA GLU A 74 15.85 -3.82 -10.86
C GLU A 74 15.50 -4.77 -12.03
N PRO A 75 14.87 -4.25 -13.10
CA PRO A 75 14.42 -2.86 -13.27
C PRO A 75 13.15 -2.55 -12.46
N TYR A 76 13.02 -1.33 -11.93
CA TYR A 76 11.84 -0.90 -11.16
C TYR A 76 10.62 -0.62 -12.05
N ASP A 77 10.87 -0.19 -13.28
CA ASP A 77 9.86 0.02 -14.31
C ASP A 77 9.57 -1.28 -15.03
N CYS A 78 8.30 -1.67 -15.05
CA CYS A 78 7.85 -2.93 -15.61
C CYS A 78 6.49 -2.78 -16.30
N TYR A 79 6.20 -3.70 -17.21
CA TYR A 79 4.99 -3.71 -18.03
C TYR A 79 4.18 -4.96 -17.74
N ILE A 80 2.86 -4.87 -17.90
CA ILE A 80 1.96 -6.00 -17.64
C ILE A 80 2.33 -7.15 -18.57
N TRP A 81 2.43 -8.35 -18.00
CA TRP A 81 2.67 -9.57 -18.76
C TRP A 81 1.34 -10.29 -19.05
N ASP A 82 1.13 -10.63 -20.32
CA ASP A 82 0.03 -11.47 -20.78
C ASP A 82 0.47 -12.94 -20.64
N PHE A 83 0.06 -13.59 -19.54
CA PHE A 83 0.44 -14.97 -19.24
C PHE A 83 -0.23 -15.99 -20.17
N ASP A 84 -1.38 -15.67 -20.76
CA ASP A 84 -2.11 -16.58 -21.64
C ASP A 84 -1.42 -16.70 -23.00
N ASN A 85 -0.86 -15.60 -23.50
CA ASN A 85 -0.13 -15.54 -24.77
C ASN A 85 1.40 -15.50 -24.61
N ASP A 86 1.90 -15.64 -23.38
CA ASP A 86 3.31 -15.56 -22.98
C ASP A 86 4.08 -14.41 -23.64
N ARG A 87 3.55 -13.18 -23.52
CA ARG A 87 4.14 -11.99 -24.12
C ARG A 87 4.03 -10.75 -23.23
N ASN A 88 4.91 -9.79 -23.47
CA ASN A 88 4.80 -8.48 -22.84
C ASN A 88 3.66 -7.66 -23.48
N THR A 89 3.01 -6.81 -22.69
CA THR A 89 2.07 -5.80 -23.19
C THR A 89 2.74 -4.42 -23.18
N GLU A 90 2.12 -3.44 -23.84
CA GLU A 90 2.56 -2.04 -23.80
C GLU A 90 2.07 -1.29 -22.54
N LYS A 91 1.24 -1.94 -21.71
CA LYS A 91 0.64 -1.30 -20.54
C LYS A 91 1.63 -1.27 -19.38
N TYR A 92 1.98 -0.07 -18.95
CA TYR A 92 2.85 0.14 -17.79
C TYR A 92 2.23 -0.44 -16.51
N SER A 93 3.01 -1.25 -15.79
CA SER A 93 2.64 -1.81 -14.48
C SER A 93 3.26 -0.97 -13.37
N GLY A 94 4.57 -0.76 -13.38
CA GLY A 94 5.28 0.02 -12.35
C GLY A 94 5.13 -0.57 -10.94
N GLY A 95 5.00 -1.89 -10.83
CA GLY A 95 4.66 -2.59 -9.58
C GLY A 95 5.44 -2.11 -8.34
N PRO A 96 6.79 -2.08 -8.37
CA PRO A 96 7.61 -1.59 -7.26
C PRO A 96 7.38 -0.13 -6.86
N ARG A 97 6.91 0.72 -7.79
CA ARG A 97 6.64 2.14 -7.54
C ARG A 97 5.24 2.41 -7.00
N ARG A 98 4.31 1.47 -7.15
CA ARG A 98 2.94 1.60 -6.66
C ARG A 98 2.88 1.21 -5.19
N THR A 99 2.64 2.18 -4.33
CA THR A 99 2.48 1.98 -2.89
C THR A 99 1.04 2.18 -2.46
N THR A 100 0.73 1.76 -1.24
CA THR A 100 -0.56 2.05 -0.59
C THR A 100 -0.39 3.25 0.32
N PHE A 101 -1.35 4.17 0.33
CA PHE A 101 -1.43 5.25 1.28
C PHE A 101 -2.91 5.45 1.68
N ILE A 102 -3.22 5.22 2.96
CA ILE A 102 -4.55 5.33 3.54
C ILE A 102 -4.48 6.20 4.79
N VAL A 103 -5.40 7.15 4.89
CA VAL A 103 -5.65 7.93 6.11
C VAL A 103 -7.03 7.55 6.64
N SER A 104 -7.10 7.19 7.92
CA SER A 104 -8.31 6.73 8.60
C SER A 104 -8.26 7.11 10.09
N GLY A 105 -9.15 6.56 10.90
CA GLY A 105 -9.22 6.81 12.35
C GLY A 105 -10.52 7.48 12.78
N GLY A 106 -10.80 7.44 14.09
CA GLY A 106 -12.00 8.06 14.65
C GLY A 106 -11.92 9.58 14.70
N ALA A 107 -10.71 10.13 14.84
CA ALA A 107 -10.45 11.57 14.84
C ALA A 107 -10.36 12.19 13.43
N LEU A 108 -10.43 11.38 12.36
CA LEU A 108 -10.45 11.92 11.01
C LEU A 108 -11.79 12.63 10.76
N ASP A 109 -11.75 13.86 10.21
CA ASP A 109 -12.96 14.59 9.88
C ASP A 109 -13.84 13.83 8.89
N ASP A 110 -15.16 13.92 9.10
CA ASP A 110 -16.15 13.22 8.27
C ASP A 110 -16.09 13.64 6.80
N GLU A 111 -15.62 14.84 6.51
CA GLU A 111 -15.43 15.29 5.13
C GLU A 111 -14.40 14.45 4.37
N TYR A 112 -13.46 13.79 5.04
CA TYR A 112 -12.42 12.98 4.39
C TYR A 112 -12.80 11.50 4.29
N LYS A 113 -13.79 11.04 5.07
CA LYS A 113 -14.17 9.63 5.13
C LYS A 113 -14.83 9.17 3.82
N GLY A 114 -14.40 8.00 3.35
CA GLY A 114 -14.92 7.41 2.12
C GLY A 114 -14.46 8.08 0.83
N LYS A 115 -13.59 9.10 0.90
CA LYS A 115 -12.97 9.70 -0.28
C LYS A 115 -11.90 8.77 -0.86
N VAL A 116 -11.80 8.78 -2.18
CA VAL A 116 -10.72 8.16 -2.95
C VAL A 116 -9.94 9.28 -3.62
N ILE A 117 -8.61 9.23 -3.50
CA ILE A 117 -7.70 10.14 -4.17
C ILE A 117 -7.09 9.37 -5.35
N GLU A 118 -7.21 9.93 -6.56
CA GLU A 118 -6.75 9.29 -7.80
C GLU A 118 -5.23 9.15 -7.84
N GLU A 119 -4.50 10.15 -7.33
CA GLU A 119 -3.04 10.21 -7.39
C GLU A 119 -2.45 10.72 -6.07
N ALA A 120 -1.49 9.96 -5.55
CA ALA A 120 -0.67 10.33 -4.40
C ALA A 120 0.70 9.65 -4.52
N GLU A 121 1.72 10.28 -3.94
CA GLU A 121 3.08 9.75 -3.91
C GLU A 121 3.52 9.48 -2.47
N ILE A 122 4.55 8.65 -2.28
CA ILE A 122 5.08 8.38 -0.93
C ILE A 122 5.56 9.64 -0.20
N ILE A 123 6.05 10.62 -0.97
CA ILE A 123 6.49 11.92 -0.45
C ILE A 123 5.34 12.75 0.13
N ASP A 124 4.08 12.39 -0.15
CA ASP A 124 2.89 13.05 0.37
C ASP A 124 2.52 12.58 1.80
N VAL A 125 3.15 11.50 2.30
CA VAL A 125 2.86 10.96 3.63
C VAL A 125 3.21 11.95 4.74
N VAL A 126 4.43 12.49 4.71
CA VAL A 126 4.91 13.45 5.71
C VAL A 126 4.10 14.76 5.73
N PRO A 127 3.86 15.46 4.61
CA PRO A 127 3.05 16.68 4.62
C PRO A 127 1.61 16.43 5.04
N THR A 128 1.05 15.25 4.74
CA THR A 128 -0.29 14.86 5.23
C THR A 128 -0.31 14.71 6.75
N ILE A 129 0.65 13.98 7.33
CA ILE A 129 0.79 13.83 8.79
C ILE A 129 0.97 15.20 9.45
N ALA A 130 1.83 16.06 8.88
CA ALA A 130 2.05 17.39 9.42
C ALA A 130 0.78 18.24 9.44
N LYS A 131 0.00 18.23 8.34
CA LYS A 131 -1.28 18.94 8.27
C LYS A 131 -2.27 18.43 9.32
N LEU A 132 -2.37 17.12 9.52
CA LEU A 132 -3.20 16.50 10.56
C LEU A 132 -2.79 16.92 11.97
N LEU A 133 -1.50 17.17 12.20
CA LEU A 133 -0.96 17.66 13.47
C LEU A 133 -1.05 19.19 13.63
N GLY A 134 -1.57 19.91 12.62
CA GLY A 134 -1.60 21.38 12.62
C GLY A 134 -0.21 22.02 12.51
N ILE A 135 0.78 21.29 11.99
CA ILE A 135 2.15 21.75 11.83
C ILE A 135 2.34 22.28 10.41
N ASP A 136 2.83 23.51 10.28
CA ASP A 136 3.14 24.15 8.99
C ASP A 136 4.48 23.66 8.41
N TYR A 137 4.59 22.35 8.24
CA TYR A 137 5.86 21.67 7.95
C TYR A 137 6.47 22.11 6.61
N CYS A 138 5.67 22.24 5.55
CA CYS A 138 6.18 22.55 4.22
C CYS A 138 6.62 23.99 4.03
N ASN A 139 6.07 24.94 4.82
CA ASN A 139 6.61 26.29 4.84
C ASN A 139 7.96 26.35 5.58
N ILE A 140 8.16 25.51 6.61
CA ILE A 140 9.42 25.45 7.37
C ILE A 140 10.52 24.75 6.56
N TYR A 141 10.22 23.59 5.96
CA TYR A 141 11.22 22.69 5.39
C TYR A 141 11.25 22.59 3.86
N LYS A 142 10.33 23.27 3.14
CA LYS A 142 10.16 23.19 1.68
C LYS A 142 9.97 21.75 1.19
N CYS A 143 8.74 21.25 1.26
CA CYS A 143 8.40 19.91 0.75
C CYS A 143 8.30 19.87 -0.78
N GLU A 144 8.64 18.71 -1.36
CA GLU A 144 8.23 18.35 -2.73
C GLU A 144 6.84 17.70 -2.75
N GLY A 145 6.51 16.92 -1.72
CA GLY A 145 5.19 16.33 -1.55
C GLY A 145 4.15 17.33 -1.06
N LYS A 146 2.88 16.97 -1.24
CA LYS A 146 1.69 17.75 -0.84
C LYS A 146 0.79 16.90 0.05
N SER A 147 0.09 17.54 0.98
CA SER A 147 -0.95 16.83 1.75
C SER A 147 -2.05 16.31 0.82
N ILE A 148 -2.55 15.10 1.08
CA ILE A 148 -3.71 14.53 0.35
C ILE A 148 -5.07 14.94 0.94
N LEU A 149 -5.05 15.67 2.07
CA LEU A 149 -6.20 16.30 2.74
C LEU A 149 -6.36 17.76 2.33
#